data_AF-N0AUF3-F1
#
_entry.id   AF-N0AUF3-F1
#
_cell.length_a   1.000
_cell.length_b   1.000
_cell.length_c   1.000
_cell.angle_alpha   90.00
_cell.angle_beta   90.00
_cell.angle_gamma   90.00
#
_symmetry.space_group_name_H-M   'P 1'
#
loop_
_entity.id
_entity.type
_entity.pdbx_description
1 polymer ?
#
loop_
_entity_poly.entity_id
_entity_poly.type
_entity_poly.pdbx_seq_one_letter_code
_entity_poly.pdbx_strand_id
1 'polypeptide(L)'
;MDYISPKEEALKVKRWPKDTIAAGRRHSVVLKSDGTVKAVGDNKYGQCNVSGWLDIVAVAVGNVHMATNTGNAHTIGLKSDGTVAAEGWNKHDQCDVNDWRDIVAVAAGWRRTVGLKSDGTVVAVGRNNEGQCNVSGWRDMVAVAAGDWHTVGIKSDGTVTIVGNNRYGQCNVSGWRDIVAAAAGYLHTVGLKSDGTVAAEGWNKHDQCDVSGWHGIVAIAAGSNHTIGLKSDGTVAAVGLNKHGQCDVSGWRGIVAIAAGCTHTLGLKSDGTVVAVGDNEYGQCDVSGWRGIQLPGN
;
A
#
# COMPACT_ATOMS: atom_id res chain seq x y z
N MET A 1 31.21 26.11 -0.69
CA MET A 1 30.67 24.93 -1.39
C MET A 1 30.18 24.00 -0.31
N ASP A 2 28.88 23.99 -0.07
CA ASP A 2 28.31 23.16 0.98
C ASP A 2 28.46 21.70 0.57
N TYR A 3 29.13 20.92 1.41
CA TYR A 3 29.30 19.49 1.21
C TYR A 3 27.97 18.83 1.56
N ILE A 4 27.16 18.54 0.54
CA ILE A 4 25.92 17.78 0.68
C ILE A 4 26.31 16.32 0.81
N SER A 5 25.87 15.67 1.89
CA SER A 5 26.21 14.27 2.12
C SER A 5 25.53 13.35 1.10
N PRO A 6 26.10 12.16 0.77
CA PRO A 6 25.43 11.18 -0.07
C PRO A 6 24.04 10.75 0.45
N LYS A 7 23.80 10.86 1.77
CA LYS A 7 22.50 10.64 2.41
C LYS A 7 21.48 11.72 2.01
N GLU A 8 21.91 12.97 1.95
CA GLU A 8 21.09 14.11 1.50
C GLU A 8 20.88 14.08 -0.03
N GLU A 9 21.81 13.54 -0.82
CA GLU A 9 21.57 13.29 -2.25
C GLU A 9 20.58 12.14 -2.50
N ALA A 10 20.66 11.05 -1.73
CA ALA A 10 19.71 9.95 -1.81
C ALA A 10 18.27 10.36 -1.44
N LEU A 11 18.11 11.32 -0.52
CA LEU A 11 16.82 11.94 -0.18
C LEU A 11 16.32 12.92 -1.28
N LYS A 12 17.20 13.42 -2.15
CA LYS A 12 16.85 14.38 -3.22
C LYS A 12 16.38 13.75 -4.53
N VAL A 13 16.67 12.47 -4.78
CA VAL A 13 16.13 11.79 -5.95
C VAL A 13 14.67 11.46 -5.68
N LYS A 14 13.74 12.24 -6.26
CA LYS A 14 12.30 11.96 -6.24
C LYS A 14 12.01 10.61 -6.94
N ARG A 15 12.14 9.52 -6.21
CA ARG A 15 11.71 8.19 -6.62
C ARG A 15 10.35 7.93 -5.98
N TRP A 16 9.32 7.97 -6.81
CA TRP A 16 7.96 7.66 -6.40
C TRP A 16 7.79 6.13 -6.40
N PRO A 17 7.46 5.50 -5.25
CA PRO A 17 7.17 4.08 -5.21
C PRO A 17 6.04 3.74 -6.21
N LYS A 18 6.25 2.70 -7.01
CA LYS A 18 5.27 2.20 -7.99
C LYS A 18 4.95 0.75 -7.66
N ASP A 19 3.86 0.55 -6.93
CA ASP A 19 3.43 -0.78 -6.52
C ASP A 19 2.96 -1.58 -7.74
N THR A 20 3.52 -2.78 -7.91
CA THR A 20 3.19 -3.68 -9.03
C THR A 20 2.27 -4.83 -8.59
N ILE A 21 2.10 -5.02 -7.28
CA ILE A 21 1.15 -5.96 -6.68
C ILE A 21 0.38 -5.24 -5.58
N ALA A 22 -0.92 -5.51 -5.47
CA ALA A 22 -1.77 -4.93 -4.45
C ALA A 22 -2.80 -5.94 -3.96
N ALA A 23 -3.14 -5.86 -2.67
CA ALA A 23 -4.04 -6.78 -2.00
C ALA A 23 -5.11 -5.99 -1.24
N GLY A 24 -6.37 -6.23 -1.56
CA GLY A 24 -7.52 -5.61 -0.90
C GLY A 24 -8.14 -6.50 0.15
N ARG A 25 -9.44 -6.30 0.38
CA ARG A 25 -10.18 -7.14 1.32
C ARG A 25 -10.30 -8.60 0.86
N ARG A 26 -10.70 -8.78 -0.41
CA ARG A 26 -11.13 -10.04 -1.00
C ARG A 26 -10.71 -10.17 -2.46
N HIS A 27 -9.74 -9.37 -2.88
CA HIS A 27 -9.20 -9.44 -4.23
C HIS A 27 -7.75 -9.00 -4.23
N SER A 28 -7.06 -9.40 -5.29
CA SER A 28 -5.64 -9.18 -5.52
C SER A 28 -5.46 -8.67 -6.93
N VAL A 29 -4.52 -7.75 -7.11
CA VAL A 29 -4.28 -7.06 -8.38
C VAL A 29 -2.78 -7.05 -8.68
N VAL A 30 -2.42 -7.26 -9.95
CA VAL A 30 -1.03 -7.23 -10.41
C VAL A 30 -0.87 -6.49 -11.71
N LEU A 31 0.21 -5.72 -11.82
CA LEU A 31 0.68 -5.05 -13.01
C LEU A 31 1.65 -5.95 -13.78
N LYS A 32 1.36 -6.20 -15.06
CA LYS A 32 2.25 -6.92 -15.97
C LYS A 32 3.26 -5.98 -16.61
N SER A 33 4.37 -6.55 -17.09
CA SER A 33 5.44 -5.78 -17.73
C SER A 33 5.04 -5.10 -19.05
N ASP A 34 3.92 -5.51 -19.63
CA ASP A 34 3.31 -4.93 -20.84
C ASP A 34 2.37 -3.75 -20.54
N GLY A 35 2.28 -3.30 -19.28
CA GLY A 35 1.39 -2.20 -18.86
C GLY A 35 -0.07 -2.60 -18.66
N THR A 36 -0.41 -3.88 -18.78
CA THR A 36 -1.76 -4.41 -18.52
C THR A 36 -1.91 -4.91 -17.08
N VAL A 37 -3.15 -5.03 -16.60
CA VAL A 37 -3.45 -5.42 -15.21
C VAL A 37 -4.29 -6.69 -15.15
N LYS A 38 -4.02 -7.55 -14.16
CA LYS A 38 -4.86 -8.70 -13.82
C LYS A 38 -5.40 -8.57 -12.41
N ALA A 39 -6.60 -9.09 -12.18
CA ALA A 39 -7.21 -9.18 -10.86
C ALA A 39 -7.89 -10.55 -10.65
N VAL A 40 -7.90 -11.03 -9.40
CA VAL A 40 -8.64 -12.23 -8.95
C VAL A 40 -9.29 -11.94 -7.60
N GLY A 41 -10.35 -12.67 -7.26
CA GLY A 41 -11.10 -12.50 -6.02
C GLY A 41 -12.56 -12.11 -6.24
N ASP A 42 -13.19 -11.57 -5.19
CA ASP A 42 -14.54 -11.03 -5.23
C ASP A 42 -14.64 -9.93 -6.30
N ASN A 43 -15.65 -10.04 -7.17
CA ASN A 43 -15.95 -9.06 -8.21
C ASN A 43 -17.40 -8.54 -8.14
N LYS A 44 -18.06 -8.62 -6.98
CA LYS A 44 -19.47 -8.22 -6.83
C LYS A 44 -19.79 -6.80 -7.32
N TYR A 45 -18.83 -5.87 -7.27
CA TYR A 45 -19.00 -4.48 -7.68
C TYR A 45 -18.10 -4.08 -8.86
N GLY A 46 -17.47 -5.03 -9.55
CA GLY A 46 -16.59 -4.73 -10.66
C GLY A 46 -15.15 -4.38 -10.28
N GLN A 47 -14.74 -4.56 -9.03
CA GLN A 47 -13.38 -4.23 -8.58
C GLN A 47 -12.27 -5.02 -9.31
N CYS A 48 -12.60 -6.12 -9.99
CA CYS A 48 -11.69 -6.90 -10.83
C CYS A 48 -11.82 -6.57 -12.34
N ASN A 49 -12.64 -5.60 -12.75
CA ASN A 49 -12.89 -5.24 -14.16
C ASN A 49 -11.74 -4.43 -14.79
N VAL A 50 -10.52 -4.91 -14.63
CA VAL A 50 -9.27 -4.20 -15.03
C VAL A 50 -8.76 -4.62 -16.41
N SER A 51 -9.44 -5.53 -17.10
CA SER A 51 -8.95 -6.15 -18.35
C SER A 51 -8.78 -5.18 -19.52
N GLY A 52 -9.46 -4.02 -19.48
CA GLY A 52 -9.34 -2.96 -20.49
C GLY A 52 -8.28 -1.91 -20.17
N TRP A 53 -7.58 -2.03 -19.04
CA TRP A 53 -6.58 -1.05 -18.64
C TRP A 53 -5.26 -1.27 -19.39
N LEU A 54 -4.73 -0.17 -19.93
CA LEU A 54 -3.48 -0.09 -20.69
C LEU A 54 -2.60 1.01 -20.11
N ASP A 55 -1.30 0.93 -20.39
CA ASP A 55 -0.28 1.92 -20.01
C ASP A 55 -0.23 2.18 -18.49
N ILE A 56 -0.58 1.16 -17.69
CA ILE A 56 -0.55 1.24 -16.23
C ILE A 56 0.90 1.14 -15.74
N VAL A 57 1.25 1.98 -14.78
CA VAL A 57 2.59 2.04 -14.16
C VAL A 57 2.57 1.77 -12.66
N ALA A 58 1.41 1.83 -12.00
CA ALA A 58 1.24 1.40 -10.61
C ALA A 58 -0.22 1.00 -10.34
N VAL A 59 -0.42 0.10 -9.38
CA VAL A 59 -1.75 -0.34 -8.93
C VAL A 59 -1.91 -0.14 -7.43
N ALA A 60 -3.12 0.20 -6.99
CA ALA A 60 -3.49 0.26 -5.59
C ALA A 60 -4.90 -0.32 -5.39
N VAL A 61 -5.16 -0.85 -4.20
CA VAL A 61 -6.44 -1.52 -3.91
C VAL A 61 -6.98 -1.06 -2.57
N GLY A 62 -8.26 -0.68 -2.53
CA GLY A 62 -8.94 -0.32 -1.29
C GLY A 62 -9.10 -1.53 -0.37
N ASN A 63 -8.59 -1.40 0.85
CA ASN A 63 -8.72 -2.43 1.88
C ASN A 63 -9.80 -2.06 2.91
N VAL A 64 -10.29 -3.06 3.65
CA VAL A 64 -11.11 -2.87 4.85
C VAL A 64 -11.04 -4.09 5.74
N HIS A 65 -11.02 -3.87 7.05
CA HIS A 65 -11.13 -4.89 8.08
C HIS A 65 -12.33 -5.83 7.92
N MET A 66 -12.23 -6.98 8.59
CA MET A 66 -13.28 -8.00 8.67
C MET A 66 -14.47 -7.50 9.49
N ALA A 67 -15.28 -6.61 8.94
CA ALA A 67 -16.63 -6.30 9.43
C ALA A 67 -17.69 -6.82 8.46
N THR A 68 -18.73 -7.44 9.01
CA THR A 68 -19.76 -8.19 8.24
C THR A 68 -20.56 -7.31 7.28
N ASN A 69 -20.64 -6.01 7.53
CA ASN A 69 -21.32 -5.01 6.70
C ASN A 69 -20.38 -4.20 5.79
N THR A 70 -19.05 -4.44 5.82
CA THR A 70 -18.06 -3.63 5.10
C THR A 70 -17.19 -4.51 4.22
N GLY A 71 -17.69 -4.87 3.03
CA GLY A 71 -16.97 -5.75 2.10
C GLY A 71 -16.58 -5.20 0.77
N ASN A 72 -16.91 -3.95 0.54
CA ASN A 72 -16.84 -3.39 -0.77
C ASN A 72 -15.50 -2.68 -0.93
N ALA A 73 -14.88 -2.92 -2.07
CA ALA A 73 -13.56 -2.41 -2.39
C ALA A 73 -13.55 -1.84 -3.81
N HIS A 74 -12.42 -1.24 -4.17
CA HIS A 74 -12.17 -0.65 -5.47
C HIS A 74 -10.69 -0.87 -5.81
N THR A 75 -10.39 -0.82 -7.10
CA THR A 75 -9.04 -0.93 -7.66
C THR A 75 -8.70 0.37 -8.36
N ILE A 76 -7.46 0.81 -8.21
CA ILE A 76 -6.90 2.01 -8.81
C ILE A 76 -5.71 1.64 -9.69
N GLY A 77 -5.64 2.25 -10.87
CA GLY A 77 -4.53 2.12 -11.80
C GLY A 77 -4.00 3.51 -12.16
N LEU A 78 -2.71 3.76 -11.88
CA LEU A 78 -2.02 4.95 -12.34
C LEU A 78 -1.50 4.71 -13.76
N LYS A 79 -1.85 5.59 -14.70
CA LYS A 79 -1.34 5.54 -16.07
C LYS A 79 -0.03 6.30 -16.23
N SER A 80 0.75 5.94 -17.24
CA SER A 80 2.03 6.58 -17.56
C SER A 80 1.92 8.06 -17.92
N ASP A 81 0.73 8.52 -18.33
CA ASP A 81 0.43 9.92 -18.66
C ASP A 81 0.05 10.77 -17.43
N GLY A 82 0.08 10.19 -16.22
CA GLY A 82 -0.27 10.88 -14.97
C GLY A 82 -1.78 10.99 -14.70
N THR A 83 -2.63 10.32 -15.50
CA THR A 83 -4.06 10.13 -15.21
C THR A 83 -4.30 8.85 -14.41
N VAL A 84 -5.51 8.71 -13.85
CA VAL A 84 -5.86 7.58 -12.97
C VAL A 84 -7.16 6.92 -13.45
N ALA A 85 -7.18 5.59 -13.46
CA ALA A 85 -8.37 4.77 -13.67
C ALA A 85 -8.82 4.14 -12.33
N ALA A 86 -10.12 3.96 -12.17
CA ALA A 86 -10.70 3.36 -10.98
C ALA A 86 -11.88 2.45 -11.35
N GLU A 87 -11.96 1.28 -10.72
CA GLU A 87 -13.02 0.29 -10.91
C GLU A 87 -13.49 -0.25 -9.57
N GLY A 88 -14.76 -0.63 -9.47
CA GLY A 88 -15.34 -1.23 -8.27
C GLY A 88 -16.40 -0.39 -7.59
N TRP A 89 -16.56 -0.60 -6.28
CA TRP A 89 -17.63 0.02 -5.52
C TRP A 89 -17.41 1.53 -5.33
N ASN A 90 -18.41 2.34 -5.66
CA ASN A 90 -18.30 3.81 -5.67
C ASN A 90 -19.44 4.56 -4.95
N LYS A 91 -19.94 4.09 -3.80
CA LYS A 91 -21.02 4.81 -3.07
C LYS A 91 -20.56 6.02 -2.24
N HIS A 92 -19.28 6.34 -2.26
CA HIS A 92 -18.71 7.52 -1.61
C HIS A 92 -17.77 8.27 -2.54
N ASP A 93 -17.93 8.10 -3.86
CA ASP A 93 -17.17 8.84 -4.86
C ASP A 93 -15.66 8.54 -4.82
N GLN A 94 -15.27 7.40 -4.23
CA GLN A 94 -13.86 6.99 -4.16
C GLN A 94 -13.24 6.60 -5.50
N CYS A 95 -14.06 6.37 -6.54
CA CYS A 95 -13.61 6.14 -7.91
C CYS A 95 -13.68 7.41 -8.76
N ASP A 96 -14.06 8.58 -8.20
CA ASP A 96 -14.22 9.83 -8.94
C ASP A 96 -12.87 10.51 -9.17
N VAL A 97 -11.99 9.85 -9.92
CA VAL A 97 -10.60 10.25 -10.20
C VAL A 97 -10.39 10.75 -11.63
N ASN A 98 -11.46 10.84 -12.43
CA ASN A 98 -11.39 11.12 -13.87
C ASN A 98 -10.76 12.48 -14.22
N ASP A 99 -10.86 13.46 -13.31
CA ASP A 99 -10.30 14.80 -13.48
C ASP A 99 -8.88 14.94 -12.94
N TRP A 100 -8.30 13.89 -12.35
CA TRP A 100 -6.95 13.95 -11.79
C TRP A 100 -5.90 13.96 -12.90
N ARG A 101 -4.90 14.82 -12.73
CA ARG A 101 -3.75 15.00 -13.63
C ARG A 101 -2.48 15.14 -12.81
N ASP A 102 -1.35 14.92 -13.46
CA ASP A 102 0.00 15.03 -12.91
C ASP A 102 0.24 14.12 -11.69
N ILE A 103 -0.49 13.00 -11.63
CA ILE A 103 -0.36 12.03 -10.54
C ILE A 103 0.90 11.19 -10.77
N VAL A 104 1.67 10.99 -9.70
CA VAL A 104 2.92 10.23 -9.70
C VAL A 104 2.90 9.04 -8.74
N ALA A 105 1.98 9.02 -7.77
CA ALA A 105 1.71 7.88 -6.91
C ALA A 105 0.23 7.86 -6.48
N VAL A 106 -0.28 6.66 -6.20
CA VAL A 106 -1.67 6.42 -5.78
C VAL A 106 -1.69 5.52 -4.55
N ALA A 107 -2.65 5.75 -3.66
CA ALA A 107 -2.95 4.86 -2.55
C ALA A 107 -4.47 4.73 -2.41
N ALA A 108 -4.94 3.57 -1.95
CA ALA A 108 -6.35 3.28 -1.80
C ALA A 108 -6.62 2.70 -0.40
N GLY A 109 -7.51 3.36 0.34
CA GLY A 109 -7.94 2.95 1.67
C GLY A 109 -9.39 2.50 1.67
N TRP A 110 -9.98 2.34 2.85
CA TRP A 110 -11.40 2.03 2.91
C TRP A 110 -12.24 3.21 2.41
N ARG A 111 -12.90 3.01 1.27
CA ARG A 111 -13.83 3.98 0.63
C ARG A 111 -13.16 5.31 0.25
N ARG A 112 -11.88 5.27 -0.14
CA ARG A 112 -11.12 6.46 -0.54
C ARG A 112 -9.95 6.12 -1.44
N THR A 113 -9.66 7.07 -2.33
CA THR A 113 -8.44 7.12 -3.14
C THR A 113 -7.65 8.37 -2.80
N VAL A 114 -6.33 8.25 -2.77
CA VAL A 114 -5.38 9.33 -2.53
C VAL A 114 -4.41 9.37 -3.71
N GLY A 115 -4.18 10.57 -4.24
CA GLY A 115 -3.27 10.82 -5.35
C GLY A 115 -2.22 11.84 -4.96
N LEU A 116 -0.96 11.51 -5.23
CA LEU A 116 0.18 12.38 -5.03
C LEU A 116 0.57 12.99 -6.37
N LYS A 117 0.66 14.32 -6.42
CA LYS A 117 1.02 15.07 -7.62
C LYS A 117 2.54 15.27 -7.71
N SER A 118 3.04 15.47 -8.93
CA SER A 118 4.46 15.70 -9.22
C SER A 118 5.05 16.93 -8.51
N ASP A 119 4.20 17.91 -8.21
CA ASP A 119 4.53 19.12 -7.45
C ASP A 119 4.62 18.91 -5.92
N GLY A 120 4.35 17.70 -5.43
CA GLY A 120 4.37 17.36 -4.00
C GLY A 120 3.10 17.72 -3.23
N THR A 121 2.03 18.13 -3.91
CA THR A 121 0.69 18.28 -3.33
C THR A 121 -0.10 16.97 -3.40
N VAL A 122 -1.17 16.85 -2.59
CA VAL A 122 -1.97 15.62 -2.49
C VAL A 122 -3.45 15.93 -2.68
N VAL A 123 -4.13 15.05 -3.40
CA VAL A 123 -5.59 15.05 -3.60
C VAL A 123 -6.19 13.77 -3.03
N ALA A 124 -7.44 13.83 -2.57
CA ALA A 124 -8.18 12.67 -2.11
C ALA A 124 -9.67 12.80 -2.44
N VAL A 125 -10.28 11.67 -2.81
CA VAL A 125 -11.74 11.52 -3.02
C VAL A 125 -12.24 10.34 -2.21
N GLY A 126 -13.50 10.33 -1.80
CA GLY A 126 -14.03 9.29 -0.93
C GLY A 126 -14.72 9.80 0.34
N ARG A 127 -15.08 8.85 1.20
CA ARG A 127 -15.72 9.09 2.52
C ARG A 127 -14.81 9.90 3.45
N ASN A 128 -15.20 11.07 3.92
CA ASN A 128 -14.37 11.91 4.81
C ASN A 128 -14.90 12.11 6.26
N ASN A 129 -15.66 11.16 6.80
CA ASN A 129 -16.35 11.38 8.09
C ASN A 129 -15.39 11.55 9.29
N GLU A 130 -14.15 11.11 9.18
CA GLU A 130 -13.12 11.18 10.21
C GLU A 130 -12.00 12.17 9.84
N GLY A 131 -12.18 12.98 8.78
CA GLY A 131 -11.19 13.96 8.31
C GLY A 131 -10.01 13.36 7.56
N GLN A 132 -10.09 12.09 7.18
CA GLN A 132 -8.98 11.35 6.59
C GLN A 132 -8.75 11.64 5.09
N CYS A 133 -9.58 12.48 4.45
CA CYS A 133 -9.29 13.15 3.16
C CYS A 133 -8.74 14.58 3.33
N ASN A 134 -8.48 15.08 4.56
CA ASN A 134 -8.05 16.47 4.79
C ASN A 134 -6.57 16.69 4.43
N VAL A 135 -6.21 16.45 3.16
CA VAL A 135 -4.83 16.46 2.62
C VAL A 135 -4.52 17.72 1.81
N SER A 136 -5.49 18.62 1.59
CA SER A 136 -5.34 19.81 0.73
C SER A 136 -4.24 20.79 1.18
N GLY A 137 -3.89 20.77 2.46
CA GLY A 137 -2.79 21.57 3.02
C GLY A 137 -1.41 20.92 2.92
N TRP A 138 -1.31 19.68 2.46
CA TRP A 138 -0.03 18.95 2.41
C TRP A 138 0.84 19.46 1.25
N ARG A 139 2.14 19.62 1.52
CA ARG A 139 3.17 20.12 0.60
C ARG A 139 4.44 19.32 0.80
N ASP A 140 5.30 19.28 -0.22
CA ASP A 140 6.59 18.58 -0.18
C ASP A 140 6.47 17.08 0.13
N MET A 141 5.35 16.48 -0.27
CA MET A 141 5.10 15.05 -0.10
C MET A 141 5.91 14.25 -1.12
N VAL A 142 6.49 13.14 -0.68
CA VAL A 142 7.26 12.19 -1.50
C VAL A 142 6.63 10.80 -1.56
N ALA A 143 5.71 10.47 -0.64
CA ALA A 143 4.93 9.25 -0.68
C ALA A 143 3.61 9.41 0.08
N VAL A 144 2.63 8.57 -0.27
CA VAL A 144 1.33 8.48 0.40
C VAL A 144 0.97 7.02 0.66
N ALA A 145 0.27 6.76 1.76
CA ALA A 145 -0.34 5.47 2.05
C ALA A 145 -1.75 5.70 2.65
N ALA A 146 -2.63 4.72 2.50
CA ALA A 146 -4.01 4.82 2.97
C ALA A 146 -4.43 3.52 3.66
N GLY A 147 -4.79 3.64 4.94
CA GLY A 147 -5.37 2.55 5.70
C GLY A 147 -6.88 2.58 5.65
N ASP A 148 -7.53 1.85 6.55
CA ASP A 148 -8.99 1.86 6.64
C ASP A 148 -9.51 3.24 7.08
N TRP A 149 -8.85 3.87 8.05
CA TRP A 149 -9.40 5.03 8.76
C TRP A 149 -8.49 6.26 8.78
N HIS A 150 -7.33 6.19 8.13
CA HIS A 150 -6.36 7.27 8.12
C HIS A 150 -5.56 7.28 6.81
N THR A 151 -4.99 8.45 6.50
CA THR A 151 -4.13 8.69 5.35
C THR A 151 -2.79 9.18 5.86
N VAL A 152 -1.71 8.61 5.34
CA VAL A 152 -0.32 8.88 5.71
C VAL A 152 0.37 9.61 4.57
N GLY A 153 1.13 10.65 4.88
CA GLY A 153 2.01 11.37 3.96
C GLY A 153 3.42 11.42 4.51
N ILE A 154 4.40 11.12 3.65
CA ILE A 154 5.82 11.26 3.95
C ILE A 154 6.33 12.51 3.28
N LYS A 155 7.03 13.37 4.04
CA LYS A 155 7.71 14.56 3.53
C LYS A 155 9.09 14.22 2.99
N SER A 156 9.61 15.06 2.11
CA SER A 156 10.98 14.97 1.58
C SER A 156 12.07 14.99 2.65
N ASP A 157 11.78 15.54 3.84
CA ASP A 157 12.68 15.54 5.00
C ASP A 157 12.63 14.25 5.85
N GLY A 158 11.87 13.24 5.41
CA GLY A 158 11.71 11.96 6.12
C GLY A 158 10.79 12.02 7.35
N THR A 159 10.07 13.13 7.57
CA THR A 159 9.00 13.22 8.57
C THR A 159 7.66 12.75 8.02
N VAL A 160 6.75 12.38 8.93
CA VAL A 160 5.44 11.81 8.57
C VAL A 160 4.31 12.68 9.14
N THR A 161 3.27 12.89 8.33
CA THR A 161 2.01 13.49 8.76
C THR A 161 0.85 12.53 8.48
N ILE A 162 -0.14 12.49 9.37
CA ILE A 162 -1.29 11.58 9.25
C ILE A 162 -2.56 12.34 9.55
N VAL A 163 -3.60 12.12 8.73
CA VAL A 163 -4.96 12.63 8.97
C VAL A 163 -5.94 11.49 9.09
N GLY A 164 -6.97 11.66 9.92
CA GLY A 164 -8.02 10.68 10.11
C GLY A 164 -8.25 10.25 11.55
N ASN A 165 -8.80 9.06 11.71
CA ASN A 165 -9.07 8.47 13.03
C ASN A 165 -7.77 8.24 13.79
N ASN A 166 -7.72 8.68 15.05
CA ASN A 166 -6.61 8.43 15.98
C ASN A 166 -7.04 7.77 17.30
N ARG A 167 -8.11 6.97 17.31
CA ARG A 167 -8.66 6.39 18.54
C ARG A 167 -7.70 5.44 19.27
N TYR A 168 -6.69 4.93 18.58
CA TYR A 168 -5.71 3.98 19.11
C TYR A 168 -4.27 4.47 18.98
N GLY A 169 -4.07 5.75 18.65
CA GLY A 169 -2.72 6.31 18.51
C GLY A 169 -2.06 6.03 17.16
N GLN A 170 -2.79 5.54 16.15
CA GLN A 170 -2.25 5.25 14.82
C GLN A 170 -1.70 6.50 14.09
N CYS A 171 -2.04 7.70 14.55
CA CYS A 171 -1.50 8.97 14.04
C CYS A 171 -0.34 9.52 14.90
N ASN A 172 0.12 8.82 15.95
CA ASN A 172 1.10 9.32 16.91
C ASN A 172 2.56 9.23 16.40
N VAL A 173 2.81 9.77 15.20
CA VAL A 173 4.09 9.65 14.49
C VAL A 173 5.02 10.86 14.65
N SER A 174 4.75 11.76 15.61
CA SER A 174 5.51 13.01 15.80
C SER A 174 6.98 12.80 16.08
N GLY A 175 7.35 11.64 16.65
CA GLY A 175 8.74 11.24 16.91
C GLY A 175 9.43 10.53 15.74
N TRP A 176 8.72 10.19 14.67
CA TRP A 176 9.30 9.46 13.54
C TRP A 176 10.19 10.36 12.68
N ARG A 177 11.37 9.85 12.31
CA ARG A 177 12.39 10.52 11.49
C ARG A 177 12.99 9.50 10.53
N ASP A 178 13.62 10.00 9.47
CA ASP A 178 14.31 9.20 8.46
C ASP A 178 13.41 8.12 7.81
N ILE A 179 12.10 8.38 7.72
CA ILE A 179 11.12 7.45 7.13
C ILE A 179 11.22 7.52 5.61
N VAL A 180 11.40 6.35 4.99
CA VAL A 180 11.53 6.21 3.53
C VAL A 180 10.33 5.50 2.89
N ALA A 181 9.54 4.76 3.69
CA ALA A 181 8.28 4.17 3.26
C ALA A 181 7.31 4.06 4.43
N ALA A 182 6.02 4.06 4.13
CA ALA A 182 4.97 3.88 5.13
C ALA A 182 3.88 2.95 4.58
N ALA A 183 3.29 2.16 5.47
CA ALA A 183 2.12 1.35 5.20
C ALA A 183 1.07 1.58 6.29
N ALA A 184 -0.20 1.47 5.93
CA ALA A 184 -1.32 1.79 6.80
C ALA A 184 -2.33 0.64 6.79
N GLY A 185 -2.56 0.04 7.95
CA GLY A 185 -3.51 -1.05 8.12
C GLY A 185 -4.88 -0.57 8.56
N TYR A 186 -5.60 -1.40 9.32
CA TYR A 186 -6.91 -1.03 9.87
C TYR A 186 -6.80 0.16 10.83
N LEU A 187 -6.09 -0.04 11.94
CA LEU A 187 -5.95 0.93 13.03
C LEU A 187 -4.49 1.00 13.51
N HIS A 188 -3.54 0.70 12.64
CA HIS A 188 -2.11 0.83 12.89
C HIS A 188 -1.40 1.38 11.66
N THR A 189 -0.26 2.01 11.89
CA THR A 189 0.63 2.60 10.89
C THR A 189 2.01 2.00 11.06
N VAL A 190 2.69 1.70 9.95
CA VAL A 190 4.04 1.14 9.92
C VAL A 190 4.93 2.06 9.11
N GLY A 191 6.12 2.37 9.62
CA GLY A 191 7.12 3.21 8.97
C GLY A 191 8.44 2.48 8.85
N LEU A 192 9.00 2.44 7.64
CA LEU A 192 10.34 1.93 7.36
C LEU A 192 11.33 3.09 7.41
N LYS A 193 12.37 2.94 8.23
CA LYS A 193 13.47 3.91 8.32
C LYS A 193 14.56 3.60 7.28
N SER A 194 15.33 4.62 6.91
CA SER A 194 16.45 4.51 5.98
C SER A 194 17.57 3.55 6.42
N ASP A 195 17.64 3.20 7.71
CA ASP A 195 18.59 2.23 8.27
C ASP A 195 18.09 0.77 8.21
N GLY A 196 16.90 0.54 7.64
CA GLY A 196 16.28 -0.77 7.51
C GLY A 196 15.60 -1.29 8.78
N THR A 197 15.42 -0.44 9.80
CA THR A 197 14.57 -0.72 10.97
C THR A 197 13.14 -0.23 10.74
N VAL A 198 12.19 -0.76 11.53
CA VAL A 198 10.76 -0.48 11.36
C VAL A 198 10.16 0.04 12.67
N ALA A 199 9.28 1.04 12.57
CA ALA A 199 8.45 1.53 13.66
C ALA A 199 6.97 1.26 13.34
N ALA A 200 6.16 1.01 14.37
CA ALA A 200 4.72 0.87 14.22
C ALA A 200 3.97 1.53 15.38
N GLU A 201 2.86 2.20 15.07
CA GLU A 201 2.02 2.91 16.04
C GLU A 201 0.55 2.52 15.83
N GLY A 202 -0.23 2.50 16.91
CA GLY A 202 -1.67 2.24 16.85
C GLY A 202 -2.13 1.01 17.62
N TRP A 203 -3.23 0.43 17.15
CA TRP A 203 -3.85 -0.75 17.75
C TRP A 203 -2.96 -1.99 17.62
N ASN A 204 -2.66 -2.62 18.76
CA ASN A 204 -1.76 -3.77 18.85
C ASN A 204 -2.35 -4.98 19.59
N LYS A 205 -3.66 -5.26 19.47
CA LYS A 205 -4.26 -6.42 20.20
C LYS A 205 -3.90 -7.79 19.64
N HIS A 206 -3.24 -7.83 18.48
CA HIS A 206 -2.81 -9.05 17.82
C HIS A 206 -1.31 -9.02 17.54
N ASP A 207 -0.55 -8.14 18.21
CA ASP A 207 0.90 -8.01 18.05
C ASP A 207 1.31 -7.54 16.63
N GLN A 208 0.40 -6.89 15.90
CA GLN A 208 0.66 -6.36 14.55
C GLN A 208 1.66 -5.19 14.53
N CYS A 209 1.98 -4.58 15.68
CA CYS A 209 2.99 -3.54 15.83
C CYS A 209 4.32 -4.09 16.39
N ASP A 210 4.45 -5.39 16.61
CA ASP A 210 5.64 -6.01 17.23
C ASP A 210 6.80 -6.17 16.23
N VAL A 211 7.26 -5.04 15.69
CA VAL A 211 8.28 -4.95 14.63
C VAL A 211 9.66 -4.52 15.16
N SER A 212 9.81 -4.32 16.47
CA SER A 212 11.03 -3.77 17.09
C SER A 212 12.30 -4.60 16.87
N GLY A 213 12.16 -5.91 16.62
CA GLY A 213 13.27 -6.81 16.31
C GLY A 213 13.64 -6.87 14.82
N TRP A 214 12.95 -6.14 13.94
CA TRP A 214 13.16 -6.21 12.50
C TRP A 214 14.32 -5.31 12.06
N HIS A 215 15.20 -5.89 11.23
CA HIS A 215 16.39 -5.24 10.69
C HIS A 215 16.61 -5.69 9.24
N GLY A 216 17.30 -4.86 8.44
CA GLY A 216 17.57 -5.16 7.03
C GLY A 216 16.30 -5.23 6.17
N ILE A 217 15.23 -4.55 6.60
CA ILE A 217 13.97 -4.45 5.88
C ILE A 217 14.12 -3.45 4.73
N VAL A 218 13.59 -3.82 3.56
CA VAL A 218 13.63 -3.01 2.33
C VAL A 218 12.25 -2.64 1.82
N ALA A 219 11.20 -3.34 2.25
CA ALA A 219 9.81 -2.98 1.98
C ALA A 219 8.90 -3.45 3.13
N ILE A 220 7.78 -2.75 3.30
CA ILE A 220 6.77 -3.03 4.32
C ILE A 220 5.37 -3.03 3.69
N ALA A 221 4.45 -3.82 4.23
CA ALA A 221 3.04 -3.68 3.97
C ALA A 221 2.22 -3.97 5.23
N ALA A 222 1.01 -3.42 5.30
CA ALA A 222 0.12 -3.56 6.46
C ALA A 222 -1.26 -4.03 5.99
N GLY A 223 -1.68 -5.18 6.50
CA GLY A 223 -3.05 -5.66 6.32
C GLY A 223 -3.96 -5.11 7.40
N SER A 224 -5.14 -5.70 7.60
CA SER A 224 -6.04 -5.19 8.64
C SER A 224 -5.47 -5.42 10.06
N ASN A 225 -4.94 -6.61 10.33
CA ASN A 225 -4.42 -6.96 11.66
C ASN A 225 -3.07 -7.69 11.59
N HIS A 226 -2.31 -7.50 10.52
CA HIS A 226 -0.97 -8.07 10.37
C HIS A 226 -0.06 -7.10 9.62
N THR A 227 1.24 -7.20 9.89
CA THR A 227 2.31 -6.41 9.26
C THR A 227 3.30 -7.37 8.64
N ILE A 228 3.78 -7.03 7.44
CA ILE A 228 4.78 -7.81 6.71
C ILE A 228 5.99 -6.94 6.35
N GLY A 229 7.17 -7.55 6.39
CA GLY A 229 8.43 -6.92 6.07
C GLY A 229 9.27 -7.79 5.14
N LEU A 230 9.69 -7.23 4.02
CA LEU A 230 10.61 -7.85 3.06
C LEU A 230 12.04 -7.54 3.50
N LYS A 231 12.85 -8.57 3.69
CA LYS A 231 14.27 -8.42 3.98
C LYS A 231 15.07 -8.31 2.68
N SER A 232 16.22 -7.65 2.75
CA SER A 232 17.17 -7.49 1.64
C SER A 232 17.68 -8.81 1.04
N ASP A 233 17.61 -9.92 1.79
CA ASP A 233 17.96 -11.27 1.33
C ASP A 233 16.83 -11.98 0.55
N GLY A 234 15.70 -11.31 0.34
CA GLY A 234 14.53 -11.85 -0.37
C GLY A 234 13.67 -12.80 0.47
N THR A 235 13.87 -12.86 1.79
CA THR A 235 12.96 -13.52 2.75
C THR A 235 11.94 -12.53 3.32
N VAL A 236 10.84 -13.03 3.89
CA VAL A 236 9.75 -12.20 4.43
C VAL A 236 9.51 -12.54 5.90
N ALA A 237 9.30 -11.51 6.72
CA ALA A 237 8.81 -11.62 8.09
C ALA A 237 7.37 -11.11 8.18
N ALA A 238 6.59 -11.69 9.10
CA ALA A 238 5.23 -11.27 9.38
C ALA A 238 4.94 -11.33 10.88
N VAL A 239 4.19 -10.36 11.39
CA VAL A 239 3.66 -10.32 12.77
C VAL A 239 2.19 -9.93 12.73
N GLY A 240 1.42 -10.27 13.76
CA GLY A 240 0.00 -9.99 13.81
C GLY A 240 -0.91 -11.21 13.90
N LEU A 241 -2.19 -10.97 13.64
CA LEU A 241 -3.23 -11.98 13.56
C LEU A 241 -2.93 -13.00 12.46
N ASN A 242 -2.94 -14.29 12.79
CA ASN A 242 -2.70 -15.38 11.84
C ASN A 242 -3.84 -16.42 11.76
N LYS A 243 -5.10 -16.03 12.00
CA LYS A 243 -6.23 -16.97 12.04
C LYS A 243 -6.54 -17.65 10.69
N HIS A 244 -6.10 -17.06 9.58
CA HIS A 244 -6.31 -17.58 8.23
C HIS A 244 -4.99 -17.99 7.55
N GLY A 245 -3.86 -17.97 8.27
CA GLY A 245 -2.54 -18.23 7.68
C GLY A 245 -1.93 -17.02 6.94
N GLN A 246 -2.44 -15.80 7.14
CA GLN A 246 -1.91 -14.60 6.48
C GLN A 246 -0.46 -14.27 6.85
N CYS A 247 0.07 -14.81 7.96
CA CYS A 247 1.46 -14.65 8.37
C CYS A 247 2.35 -15.86 7.96
N ASP A 248 1.83 -16.84 7.21
CA ASP A 248 2.55 -18.09 6.87
C ASP A 248 3.57 -17.89 5.72
N VAL A 249 4.48 -16.94 5.90
CA VAL A 249 5.46 -16.49 4.88
C VAL A 249 6.87 -17.07 5.07
N SER A 250 7.09 -17.87 6.11
CA SER A 250 8.43 -18.35 6.52
C SER A 250 9.18 -19.16 5.44
N GLY A 251 8.44 -19.83 4.55
CA GLY A 251 8.98 -20.60 3.42
C GLY A 251 9.30 -19.77 2.18
N TRP A 252 8.96 -18.47 2.15
CA TRP A 252 9.12 -17.64 0.95
C TRP A 252 10.59 -17.25 0.73
N ARG A 253 11.03 -17.30 -0.52
CA ARG A 253 12.39 -16.99 -0.96
C ARG A 253 12.35 -16.26 -2.30
N GLY A 254 13.37 -15.44 -2.56
CA GLY A 254 13.49 -14.68 -3.80
C GLY A 254 12.36 -13.67 -4.00
N ILE A 255 11.78 -13.16 -2.91
CA ILE A 255 10.72 -12.16 -2.95
C ILE A 255 11.34 -10.79 -3.23
N VAL A 256 10.70 -10.01 -4.11
CA VAL A 256 11.13 -8.66 -4.50
C VAL A 256 10.07 -7.60 -4.25
N ALA A 257 8.81 -7.98 -4.07
CA ALA A 257 7.75 -7.09 -3.60
C ALA A 257 6.72 -7.86 -2.76
N ILE A 258 6.04 -7.14 -1.88
CA ILE A 258 5.03 -7.69 -0.96
C ILE A 258 3.79 -6.80 -0.93
N ALA A 259 2.62 -7.39 -0.69
CA ALA A 259 1.38 -6.66 -0.42
C ALA A 259 0.54 -7.40 0.63
N ALA A 260 -0.19 -6.63 1.45
CA ALA A 260 -1.02 -7.16 2.52
C ALA A 260 -2.48 -6.73 2.33
N GLY A 261 -3.36 -7.71 2.17
CA GLY A 261 -4.80 -7.53 2.14
C GLY A 261 -5.40 -7.55 3.53
N CYS A 262 -6.73 -7.68 3.61
CA CYS A 262 -7.40 -7.73 4.92
C CYS A 262 -6.93 -8.94 5.76
N THR A 263 -6.95 -10.10 5.11
CA THR A 263 -6.72 -11.43 5.71
C THR A 263 -5.85 -12.32 4.83
N HIS A 264 -5.14 -11.74 3.85
CA HIS A 264 -4.21 -12.45 2.98
C HIS A 264 -2.99 -11.61 2.65
N THR A 265 -1.95 -12.28 2.15
CA THR A 265 -0.65 -11.69 1.83
C THR A 265 -0.18 -12.18 0.46
N LEU A 266 0.42 -11.29 -0.32
CA LEU A 266 1.01 -11.58 -1.61
C LEU A 266 2.52 -11.34 -1.58
N GLY A 267 3.26 -12.15 -2.34
CA GLY A 267 4.68 -11.97 -2.62
C GLY A 267 4.97 -12.11 -4.10
N LEU A 268 5.63 -11.12 -4.69
CA LEU A 268 6.19 -11.20 -6.05
C LEU A 268 7.60 -11.77 -5.97
N LYS A 269 7.84 -12.84 -6.71
CA LYS A 269 9.16 -13.45 -6.85
C LYS A 269 9.97 -12.77 -7.95
N SER A 270 11.30 -12.86 -7.84
CA SER A 270 12.25 -12.33 -8.81
C SER A 270 12.13 -12.96 -10.22
N ASP A 271 11.48 -14.12 -10.32
CA ASP A 271 11.17 -14.80 -11.60
C ASP A 271 9.87 -14.27 -12.27
N GLY A 272 9.23 -13.26 -11.68
CA GLY A 272 8.00 -12.67 -12.19
C GLY A 272 6.73 -13.49 -11.90
N THR A 273 6.80 -14.47 -11.00
CA THR A 273 5.65 -15.23 -10.49
C THR A 273 5.16 -14.70 -9.14
N VAL A 274 3.92 -15.01 -8.75
CA VAL A 274 3.32 -14.52 -7.50
C VAL A 274 2.94 -15.70 -6.60
N VAL A 275 3.16 -15.54 -5.30
CA VAL A 275 2.69 -16.43 -4.24
C VAL A 275 1.71 -15.71 -3.33
N ALA A 276 0.81 -16.45 -2.71
CA ALA A 276 -0.18 -15.93 -1.77
C ALA A 276 -0.41 -16.89 -0.61
N VAL A 277 -0.70 -16.34 0.57
CA VAL A 277 -1.14 -17.08 1.78
C VAL A 277 -2.26 -16.30 2.47
N GLY A 278 -3.04 -16.98 3.31
CA GLY A 278 -4.16 -16.39 4.03
C GLY A 278 -5.53 -16.87 3.54
N ASP A 279 -6.54 -16.06 3.81
CA ASP A 279 -7.91 -16.32 3.40
C ASP A 279 -8.05 -16.41 1.88
N ASN A 280 -8.82 -17.39 1.42
CA ASN A 280 -9.12 -17.60 0.00
C ASN A 280 -10.61 -17.90 -0.27
N GLU A 281 -11.52 -17.53 0.64
CA GLU A 281 -12.97 -17.76 0.46
C GLU A 281 -13.55 -17.18 -0.84
N TYR A 282 -12.89 -16.18 -1.44
CA TYR A 282 -13.33 -15.51 -2.67
C TYR A 282 -12.36 -15.72 -3.85
N GLY A 283 -11.32 -16.56 -3.72
CA GLY A 283 -10.30 -16.75 -4.76
C GLY A 283 -9.24 -15.65 -4.79
N GLN A 284 -9.12 -14.82 -3.76
CA GLN A 284 -8.13 -13.73 -3.69
C GLN A 284 -6.67 -14.19 -3.67
N CYS A 285 -6.42 -15.46 -3.37
CA CYS A 285 -5.10 -16.11 -3.42
C CYS A 285 -4.89 -16.96 -4.70
N ASP A 286 -5.81 -16.95 -5.67
CA ASP A 286 -5.73 -17.76 -6.90
C ASP A 286 -4.76 -17.15 -7.94
N VAL A 287 -3.49 -17.00 -7.54
CA VAL A 287 -2.43 -16.28 -8.26
C VAL A 287 -1.47 -17.21 -9.00
N SER A 288 -1.64 -18.53 -8.89
CA SER A 288 -0.69 -19.55 -9.36
C SER A 288 -0.39 -19.49 -10.86
N GLY A 289 -1.32 -18.96 -11.68
CA GLY A 289 -1.18 -18.76 -13.12
C GLY A 289 -0.62 -17.41 -13.54
N TRP A 290 -0.26 -16.51 -12.62
CA TRP A 290 0.26 -15.18 -12.94
C TRP A 290 1.75 -15.22 -13.24
N ARG A 291 2.14 -14.68 -14.41
CA ARG A 291 3.51 -14.66 -14.94
C ARG A 291 3.76 -13.33 -15.65
N GLY A 292 5.03 -12.95 -15.76
CA GLY A 292 5.42 -11.70 -16.42
C GLY A 292 4.94 -10.46 -15.66
N ILE A 293 4.90 -10.55 -14.33
CA ILE A 293 4.57 -9.41 -13.47
C ILE A 293 5.74 -8.43 -13.49
N GLN A 294 5.43 -7.14 -13.61
CA GLN A 294 6.43 -6.08 -13.60
C GLN A 294 7.20 -6.13 -12.28
N LEU A 295 8.51 -6.27 -12.36
CA LEU A 295 9.38 -6.18 -11.19
C LEU A 295 9.49 -4.71 -10.75
N PRO A 296 9.66 -4.43 -9.45
CA PRO A 296 9.94 -3.07 -8.99
C PRO A 296 11.14 -2.48 -9.72
N GLY A 297 11.04 -1.24 -10.17
CA GLY A 297 12.17 -0.54 -10.79
C GLY A 297 13.26 -0.21 -9.77
N ASN A 298 14.52 -0.46 -10.12
CA ASN A 298 15.68 -0.07 -9.31
C ASN A 298 15.92 1.43 -9.24
#